data_AF-A0A2D7MFX8-F1
#
_entry.id   AF-A0A2D7MFX8-F1
#
_cell.length_a   1.000
_cell.length_b   1.000
_cell.length_c   1.000
_cell.angle_alpha   90.00
_cell.angle_beta   90.00
_cell.angle_gamma   90.00
#
_symmetry.space_group_name_H-M   'P 1'
#
loop_
_entity.id
_entity.type
_entity.pdbx_description
1 polymer ?
#
loop_
_entity_poly.entity_id
_entity_poly.type
_entity_poly.pdbx_seq_one_letter_code
_entity_poly.pdbx_strand_id
1 'polypeptide(L)' 'KLLDEFKGHALHANKISFIHPKTKKQVTFEIELPNRFLHFINSISAIYE' A
#
# COMPACT_ATOMS: atom_id res chain seq x y z
N LYS A 1 17.79 10.70 -2.59
CA LYS A 1 17.56 11.22 -1.23
C LYS A 1 16.14 10.92 -0.74
N LEU A 2 15.06 11.40 -1.38
CA LEU A 2 13.69 11.15 -0.90
C LEU A 2 13.30 9.65 -0.85
N LEU A 3 13.70 8.87 -1.86
CA LEU A 3 13.53 7.40 -1.85
C LEU A 3 14.39 6.72 -0.78
N ASP A 4 15.56 7.27 -0.45
CA ASP A 4 16.46 6.72 0.58
C ASP A 4 15.90 6.96 1.99
N GLU A 5 15.11 8.02 2.16
CA GLU A 5 14.36 8.32 3.40
C GLU A 5 13.15 7.39 3.57
N PHE A 6 12.64 6.83 2.47
CA PHE A 6 11.59 5.82 2.50
C PHE A 6 12.17 4.45 2.91
N LYS A 7 12.25 4.20 4.22
CA LYS A 7 12.67 2.91 4.82
C LYS A 7 11.96 1.65 4.26
N GLY A 8 12.52 0.99 3.26
CA GLY A 8 11.98 -0.24 2.65
C GLY A 8 11.34 -0.01 1.27
N HIS A 9 10.67 -1.02 0.72
CA HIS A 9 10.07 -0.89 -0.62
C HIS A 9 8.80 -0.05 -0.59
N ALA A 10 8.66 0.86 -1.55
CA ALA A 10 7.41 1.56 -1.85
C ALA A 10 6.42 0.61 -2.55
N LEU A 11 6.13 -0.52 -1.91
CA LEU A 11 5.24 -1.57 -2.39
C LEU A 11 4.23 -1.92 -1.30
N HIS A 12 2.95 -1.89 -1.63
CA HIS A 12 1.86 -2.17 -0.70
C HIS A 12 0.81 -3.05 -1.39
N ALA A 13 0.58 -4.26 -0.85
CA ALA A 13 -0.51 -5.12 -1.27
C ALA A 13 -1.81 -4.64 -0.60
N ASN A 14 -2.51 -3.69 -1.23
CA ASN A 14 -3.74 -3.11 -0.71
C ASN A 14 -4.90 -4.12 -0.60
N LYS A 15 -4.90 -5.18 -1.42
CA LYS A 15 -6.00 -6.13 -1.52
C LYS A 15 -5.52 -7.55 -1.71
N ILE A 16 -6.18 -8.48 -1.03
CA ILE A 16 -6.01 -9.92 -1.25
C ILE A 16 -7.38 -10.59 -1.37
N SER A 17 -7.51 -11.47 -2.37
CA SER A 17 -8.72 -12.25 -2.60
C SER A 17 -8.36 -13.71 -2.80
N PHE A 18 -9.11 -14.61 -2.15
CA PHE A 18 -8.89 -16.05 -2.26
C PHE A 18 -10.17 -16.83 -1.94
N ILE A 19 -10.16 -18.13 -2.22
CA ILE A 19 -11.24 -19.04 -1.85
C ILE A 19 -11.00 -19.53 -0.42
N HIS A 20 -11.89 -19.18 0.52
CA HIS A 20 -11.72 -19.56 1.91
C HIS A 20 -11.72 -21.08 2.07
N PRO A 21 -10.70 -21.69 2.71
CA PRO A 21 -10.44 -23.12 2.61
C PRO A 21 -11.54 -23.98 3.23
N LYS A 22 -12.27 -23.47 4.24
CA LYS A 22 -13.35 -24.18 4.94
C LYS A 22 -14.73 -23.95 4.33
N THR A 23 -15.05 -22.69 3.99
CA THR A 23 -16.40 -22.31 3.51
C THR A 23 -16.51 -22.39 2.00
N LYS A 24 -15.39 -22.50 1.28
CA LYS A 24 -15.29 -22.51 -0.19
C LYS A 24 -15.88 -21.26 -0.86
N LYS A 25 -16.16 -20.22 -0.09
CA LYS A 25 -16.63 -18.92 -0.60
C LYS A 25 -15.43 -18.05 -0.93
N GLN A 26 -15.57 -17.24 -1.98
CA GLN A 26 -14.61 -16.18 -2.25
C GLN A 26 -14.67 -15.15 -1.13
N VAL A 27 -13.50 -14.80 -0.59
CA VAL A 27 -13.33 -13.76 0.41
C VAL A 27 -12.31 -12.75 -0.09
N THR A 28 -12.51 -11.50 0.30
CA THR A 28 -11.68 -10.36 -0.10
C THR A 28 -11.39 -9.54 1.14
N PHE A 29 -10.12 -9.20 1.31
CA PHE A 29 -9.65 -8.30 2.35
C PHE A 29 -8.97 -7.12 1.69
N GLU A 30 -9.22 -5.93 2.22
CA GLU A 30 -8.67 -4.68 1.74
C GLU A 30 -8.19 -3.86 2.94
N ILE A 31 -7.09 -3.15 2.75
CA ILE A 31 -6.51 -2.27 3.77
C ILE A 31 -6.17 -0.92 3.17
N GLU A 32 -6.36 0.12 3.98
CA GLU A 32 -6.02 1.49 3.61
C GLU A 32 -4.52 1.66 3.33
N LEU A 33 -4.19 2.63 2.48
CA LEU A 33 -2.80 2.98 2.18
C LEU A 33 -2.13 3.51 3.46
N PRO A 34 -1.01 2.93 3.94
CA PRO A 34 -0.39 3.40 5.17
C PRO A 34 0.02 4.87 5.07
N ASN A 35 -0.17 5.64 6.15
CA ASN A 35 0.11 7.09 6.19
C ASN A 35 1.50 7.46 5.67
N ARG A 36 2.49 6.60 5.91
CA ARG A 36 3.85 6.80 5.41
C ARG A 36 3.92 6.90 3.88
N PHE A 37 3.12 6.14 3.15
CA PHE A 37 3.03 6.24 1.69
C PHE A 37 2.35 7.53 1.28
N LEU A 38 1.28 7.94 1.98
CA LEU A 38 0.61 9.23 1.74
C LEU A 38 1.59 10.40 1.91
N HIS A 39 2.35 10.42 3.00
CA HIS A 39 3.37 11.45 3.22
C HIS A 39 4.43 11.46 2.12
N PHE A 40 4.90 10.28 1.71
CA PHE A 40 5.89 10.16 0.64
C PHE A 40 5.37 10.69 -0.70
N ILE A 41 4.14 10.34 -1.07
CA ILE A 41 3.49 10.83 -2.30
C ILE A 41 3.34 12.35 -2.26
N ASN A 42 2.86 12.90 -1.14
CA ASN A 42 2.70 14.35 -0.99
C ASN A 42 4.05 15.08 -1.08
N SER A 43 5.12 14.52 -0.50
CA SER A 43 6.47 15.07 -0.62
C SER A 43 7.01 15.02 -2.06
N ILE A 44 6.66 13.99 -2.83
CA ILE A 44 6.98 13.94 -4.26
C ILE A 44 6.21 15.03 -5.00
N SER A 45 4.88 15.10 -4.84
CA SER A 45 4.05 16.06 -5.57
C SER A 45 4.50 17.50 -5.36
N ALA A 46 4.83 17.88 -4.11
CA ALA A 46 5.32 19.22 -3.77
C ALA A 46 6.68 19.59 -4.41
N ILE A 47 7.43 18.63 -4.97
CA ILE A 47 8.70 18.88 -5.69
C ILE A 47 8.44 19.17 -7.17
N TYR A 48 7.35 18.63 -7.72
CA TYR A 48 7.01 18.71 -9.15
C TYR A 48 5.91 19.73 -9.47
N GLU A 49 5.35 20.39 -8.45
CA GLU A 49 4.59 21.64 -8.52
C GLU A 49 5.51 22.86 -8.41
#